data_AF-A0A3D3R301-F1
#
_entry.id   AF-A0A3D3R301-F1
#
_cell.length_a   1.000
_cell.length_b   1.000
_cell.length_c   1.000
_cell.angle_alpha   90.00
_cell.angle_beta   90.00
_cell.angle_gamma   90.00
#
_symmetry.space_group_name_H-M   'P 1'
#
loop_
_entity.id
_entity.type
_entity.pdbx_description
1 polymer ?
#
loop_
_entity_poly.entity_id
_entity_poly.type
_entity_poly.pdbx_seq_one_letter_code
_entity_poly.pdbx_strand_id
1 'polypeptide(L)'
;ADRDQGQLDQLPSLTTHTRPERLKPLAVVLARSQSSAESDPVVMYQSYGTGRVVTIEGSGMWRWAFLAPQFQQLDEIYGSLWQSLLRWLVSSVGLVPGQDMVLRSEKVRYATDEPVSALLLMREDASRDAVPAVELTDSSGKTINT
;
A
#
# COMPACT_ATOMS: atom_id res chain seq x y z
N ALA A 1 19.34 -9.57 4.28
CA ALA A 1 19.31 -9.78 2.81
C ALA A 1 19.63 -11.23 2.48
N ASP A 2 20.88 -11.67 2.59
CA ASP A 2 21.30 -13.04 2.19
C ASP A 2 20.74 -14.16 3.09
N ARG A 3 20.68 -13.93 4.42
CA ARG A 3 20.04 -14.87 5.37
C ARG A 3 18.54 -15.04 5.15
N ASP A 4 17.84 -13.95 4.82
CA ASP A 4 16.38 -13.96 4.63
C ASP A 4 16.00 -14.67 3.33
N GLN A 5 16.83 -14.54 2.28
CA GLN A 5 16.66 -15.27 1.02
C GLN A 5 16.72 -16.79 1.23
N GLY A 6 17.72 -17.28 1.98
CA GLY A 6 17.86 -18.71 2.26
C GLY A 6 16.74 -19.34 3.08
N GLN A 7 15.98 -18.54 3.84
CA GLN A 7 14.77 -18.99 4.55
C GLN A 7 13.54 -18.99 3.63
N LEU A 8 13.42 -18.01 2.75
CA LEU A 8 12.34 -17.93 1.77
C LEU A 8 12.37 -19.07 0.76
N ASP A 9 13.56 -19.53 0.37
CA ASP A 9 13.75 -20.67 -0.55
C ASP A 9 13.27 -22.01 0.04
N GLN A 10 13.16 -22.11 1.37
CA GLN A 10 12.67 -23.31 2.06
C GLN A 10 11.14 -23.34 2.17
N LEU A 11 10.46 -22.23 1.84
CA LEU A 11 9.01 -22.17 1.91
C LEU A 11 8.39 -23.01 0.79
N PRO A 12 7.23 -23.65 1.05
CA PRO A 12 6.47 -24.33 0.01
C PRO A 12 6.17 -23.40 -1.17
N SER A 13 6.34 -23.89 -2.41
CA SER A 13 5.97 -23.11 -3.59
C SER A 13 4.48 -22.76 -3.58
N LEU A 14 4.16 -21.59 -4.14
CA LEU A 14 2.77 -21.18 -4.34
C LEU A 14 2.11 -22.07 -5.41
N THR A 15 0.85 -22.45 -5.20
CA THR A 15 0.16 -23.51 -5.94
C THR A 15 -0.19 -23.10 -7.36
N THR A 16 -0.74 -21.91 -7.54
CA THR A 16 -1.03 -21.33 -8.86
C THR A 16 -0.88 -19.83 -8.78
N HIS A 17 -0.50 -19.20 -9.89
CA HIS A 17 -0.59 -17.76 -10.03
C HIS A 17 -1.45 -17.41 -11.24
N THR A 18 -2.23 -16.34 -11.15
CA THR A 18 -2.97 -15.82 -12.30
C THR A 18 -2.06 -14.86 -13.05
N ARG A 19 -1.91 -15.07 -14.37
CA ARG A 19 -1.19 -14.12 -15.21
C ARG A 19 -2.11 -12.92 -15.50
N PRO A 20 -1.73 -11.69 -15.12
CA PRO A 20 -2.50 -10.52 -15.52
C PRO A 20 -2.39 -10.32 -17.04
N GLU A 21 -3.52 -10.11 -17.71
CA GLU A 21 -3.58 -9.89 -19.17
C GLU A 21 -2.79 -8.64 -19.59
N ARG A 22 -2.73 -7.63 -18.73
CA ARG A 22 -1.93 -6.42 -18.90
C ARG A 22 -1.55 -5.82 -17.57
N LEU A 23 -0.27 -5.47 -17.41
CA LEU A 23 0.19 -4.64 -16.29
C LEU A 23 -0.38 -3.23 -16.44
N LYS A 24 -1.05 -2.72 -15.39
CA LYS A 24 -1.51 -1.33 -15.36
C LYS A 24 -0.31 -0.38 -15.49
N PRO A 25 -0.42 0.71 -16.27
CA PRO A 25 0.59 1.77 -16.26
C PRO A 25 0.80 2.24 -14.82
N LEU A 26 2.07 2.37 -14.41
CA LEU A 26 2.51 2.76 -13.05
C LEU A 26 2.38 1.67 -11.96
N ALA A 27 2.00 0.44 -12.31
CA ALA A 27 2.13 -0.67 -11.38
C ALA A 27 3.61 -1.02 -11.18
N VAL A 28 4.02 -1.20 -9.93
CA VAL A 28 5.36 -1.64 -9.54
C VAL A 28 5.29 -3.10 -9.14
N VAL A 29 6.15 -3.93 -9.74
CA VAL A 29 6.24 -5.36 -9.43
C VAL A 29 7.17 -5.57 -8.24
N LEU A 30 6.65 -6.15 -7.16
CA LEU A 30 7.40 -6.49 -5.95
C LEU A 30 7.95 -7.91 -5.99
N ALA A 31 7.23 -8.85 -6.62
CA ALA A 31 7.65 -10.23 -6.75
C ALA A 31 7.21 -10.84 -8.08
N ARG A 32 8.03 -11.75 -8.61
CA ARG A 32 7.77 -12.50 -9.85
C ARG A 32 7.84 -14.00 -9.60
N SER A 33 7.05 -14.75 -10.36
CA SER A 33 7.10 -16.21 -10.36
C SER A 33 8.41 -16.71 -10.96
N GLN A 34 8.96 -17.78 -10.39
CA GLN A 34 10.16 -18.46 -10.89
C GLN A 34 9.83 -19.76 -11.66
N SER A 35 8.54 -20.15 -11.72
CA SER A 35 8.08 -21.45 -12.24
C SER A 35 7.91 -21.50 -13.77
N SER A 36 7.78 -20.34 -14.41
CA SER A 36 7.44 -20.21 -15.82
C SER A 36 8.61 -19.60 -16.61
N ALA A 37 8.75 -19.96 -17.90
CA ALA A 37 9.72 -19.34 -18.82
C ALA A 37 9.54 -17.82 -18.93
N GLU A 38 8.35 -17.32 -18.62
CA GLU A 38 8.06 -15.91 -18.37
C GLU A 38 7.96 -15.66 -16.85
N SER A 39 8.73 -14.70 -16.35
CA SER A 39 8.70 -14.28 -14.95
C SER A 39 7.44 -13.44 -14.68
N ASP A 40 6.30 -14.11 -14.56
CA ASP A 40 5.01 -13.45 -14.37
C ASP A 40 4.99 -12.65 -13.05
N PRO A 41 4.43 -11.43 -13.03
CA PRO A 41 4.29 -10.65 -11.81
C PRO A 41 3.26 -11.29 -10.87
N VAL A 42 3.67 -11.60 -9.64
CA VAL A 42 2.83 -12.27 -8.63
C VAL A 42 2.43 -11.31 -7.52
N VAL A 43 3.30 -10.36 -7.17
CA VAL A 43 2.96 -9.30 -6.21
C VAL A 43 3.23 -7.97 -6.87
N MET A 44 2.22 -7.12 -6.89
CA MET A 44 2.26 -5.80 -7.51
C MET A 44 1.67 -4.79 -6.55
N TYR A 45 2.12 -3.54 -6.64
CA TYR A 45 1.42 -2.44 -6.01
C TYR A 45 1.28 -1.26 -6.95
N GLN A 46 0.30 -0.43 -6.67
CA GLN A 46 0.11 0.85 -7.35
C GLN A 46 -0.36 1.88 -6.33
N SER A 47 0.18 3.09 -6.42
CA SER A 47 -0.36 4.24 -5.69
C SER A 47 -1.65 4.69 -6.37
N TYR A 48 -2.74 4.81 -5.60
CA TYR A 48 -4.01 5.30 -6.10
C TYR A 48 -4.49 6.44 -5.19
N GLY A 49 -4.55 7.65 -5.75
CA GLY A 49 -4.74 8.86 -4.95
C GLY A 49 -3.62 9.00 -3.91
N THR A 50 -4.00 9.09 -2.64
CA THR A 50 -3.09 9.18 -1.49
C THR A 50 -2.77 7.81 -0.87
N GLY A 51 -3.45 6.75 -1.31
CA GLY A 51 -3.31 5.40 -0.80
C GLY A 51 -2.42 4.51 -1.67
N ARG A 52 -2.21 3.28 -1.20
CA ARG A 52 -1.55 2.21 -1.93
C ARG A 52 -2.48 1.02 -2.04
N VAL A 53 -2.52 0.41 -3.21
CA VAL A 53 -3.23 -0.84 -3.47
C VAL A 53 -2.18 -1.89 -3.80
N VAL A 54 -2.26 -3.04 -3.13
CA VAL A 54 -1.43 -4.20 -3.42
C VAL A 54 -2.31 -5.31 -3.96
N THR A 55 -1.85 -5.93 -5.03
CA THR A 55 -2.47 -7.11 -5.62
C THR A 55 -1.49 -8.27 -5.50
N ILE A 56 -1.97 -9.38 -4.94
CA ILE A 56 -1.20 -10.62 -4.83
C ILE A 56 -1.93 -11.69 -5.64
N GLU A 57 -1.36 -12.04 -6.78
CA GLU A 57 -1.89 -13.00 -7.76
C GLU A 57 -1.39 -14.43 -7.48
N GLY A 58 -0.88 -14.71 -6.27
CA GLY A 58 -0.40 -16.03 -5.87
C GLY A 58 -1.42 -16.76 -4.99
N SER A 59 -2.07 -17.80 -5.53
CA SER A 59 -2.87 -18.72 -4.73
C SER A 59 -1.94 -19.67 -3.95
N GLY A 60 -2.27 -19.95 -2.69
CA GLY A 60 -1.49 -20.87 -1.85
C GLY A 60 -0.58 -20.21 -0.81
N MET A 61 -0.59 -18.89 -0.65
CA MET A 61 0.13 -18.24 0.46
C MET A 61 -0.35 -18.72 1.83
N TRP A 62 -1.61 -19.16 1.95
CA TRP A 62 -2.14 -19.79 3.16
C TRP A 62 -1.34 -21.02 3.59
N ARG A 63 -0.63 -21.70 2.68
CA ARG A 63 0.22 -22.86 3.00
C ARG A 63 1.37 -22.48 3.93
N TRP A 64 1.81 -21.23 3.88
CA TRP A 64 2.83 -20.70 4.80
C TRP A 64 2.26 -20.42 6.20
N ALA A 65 0.93 -20.40 6.36
CA ALA A 65 0.27 -20.36 7.67
C ALA A 65 0.08 -21.75 8.30
N PHE A 66 0.24 -22.82 7.50
CA PHE A 66 0.05 -24.20 7.92
C PHE A 66 1.25 -25.05 7.50
N LEU A 67 2.43 -24.65 7.98
CA LEU A 67 3.64 -25.40 7.70
C LEU A 67 3.64 -26.72 8.49
N ALA A 68 4.19 -27.75 7.85
CA ALA A 68 4.38 -29.03 8.50
C ALA A 68 5.44 -28.91 9.62
N PRO A 69 5.43 -29.78 10.65
CA PRO A 69 6.28 -29.64 11.85
C PRO A 69 7.77 -29.42 11.56
N GLN A 70 8.29 -29.99 10.47
CA GLN A 70 9.68 -29.84 10.02
C GLN A 70 10.05 -28.42 9.57
N PHE A 71 9.07 -27.54 9.36
CA PHE A 71 9.25 -26.15 8.92
C PHE A 71 8.75 -25.13 9.94
N GLN A 72 8.48 -25.52 11.20
CA GLN A 72 7.98 -24.64 12.27
C GLN A 72 8.85 -23.38 12.51
N GLN A 73 10.15 -23.45 12.22
CA GLN A 73 11.07 -22.31 12.32
C GLN A 73 10.72 -21.18 11.32
N LEU A 74 9.91 -21.47 10.30
CA LEU A 74 9.48 -20.53 9.27
C LEU A 74 8.04 -20.01 9.50
N ASP A 75 7.33 -20.44 10.56
CA ASP A 75 5.96 -20.01 10.86
C ASP A 75 5.87 -18.48 11.06
N GLU A 76 6.91 -17.87 11.63
CA GLU A 76 6.98 -16.42 11.87
C GLU A 76 7.05 -15.60 10.57
N ILE A 77 7.48 -16.20 9.46
CA ILE A 77 7.64 -15.51 8.18
C ILE A 77 6.29 -15.06 7.64
N TYR A 78 5.27 -15.92 7.72
CA TYR A 78 3.94 -15.56 7.25
C TYR A 78 3.36 -14.39 8.06
N GLY A 79 3.48 -14.45 9.39
CA GLY A 79 3.01 -13.37 10.27
C GLY A 79 3.75 -12.05 10.02
N SER A 80 5.07 -12.09 9.98
CA SER A 80 5.90 -10.90 9.77
C SER A 80 5.71 -10.28 8.38
N LEU A 81 5.50 -11.09 7.34
CA LEU A 81 5.16 -10.64 5.98
C LEU A 81 3.88 -9.80 6.01
N TRP A 82 2.79 -10.34 6.56
CA TRP A 82 1.51 -9.64 6.60
C TRP A 82 1.54 -8.42 7.51
N GLN A 83 2.20 -8.50 8.67
CA GLN A 83 2.37 -7.35 9.54
C GLN A 83 3.15 -6.22 8.86
N SER A 84 4.24 -6.54 8.17
CA SER A 84 5.04 -5.56 7.43
C SER A 84 4.26 -4.96 6.27
N LEU A 85 3.53 -5.79 5.52
CA LEU A 85 2.71 -5.36 4.40
C LEU A 85 1.57 -4.43 4.85
N LEU A 86 0.82 -4.82 5.89
CA LEU A 86 -0.27 -4.00 6.42
C LEU A 86 0.26 -2.68 7.00
N ARG A 87 1.37 -2.72 7.74
CA ARG A 87 2.03 -1.50 8.26
C ARG A 87 2.46 -0.57 7.13
N TRP A 88 3.01 -1.13 6.07
CA TRP A 88 3.43 -0.37 4.90
C TRP A 88 2.24 0.21 4.10
N LEU A 89 1.12 -0.52 4.02
CA LEU A 89 -0.11 -0.04 3.40
C LEU A 89 -0.73 1.13 4.16
N VAL A 90 -0.75 1.09 5.49
CA VAL A 90 -1.31 2.18 6.32
C VAL A 90 -0.34 3.35 6.49
N SER A 91 0.96 3.15 6.30
CA SER A 91 1.96 4.21 6.45
C SER A 91 1.76 5.42 5.54
N SER A 92 1.07 5.26 4.41
CA SER A 92 0.78 6.37 3.48
C SER A 92 -0.45 7.18 3.86
N VAL A 93 -1.25 6.71 4.83
CA VAL A 93 -2.57 7.27 5.15
C VAL A 93 -2.54 8.24 6.34
N GLY A 94 -1.44 8.27 7.12
CA GLY A 94 -1.32 9.06 8.35
C GLY A 94 -0.41 10.30 8.27
N LEU A 95 -0.32 11.00 9.41
CA LEU A 95 0.70 12.02 9.66
C LEU A 95 2.08 11.36 9.74
N VAL A 96 3.05 11.85 8.96
CA VAL A 96 4.45 11.42 9.10
C VAL A 96 5.05 11.98 10.39
N PRO A 97 6.12 11.37 10.94
CA PRO A 97 6.80 11.91 12.12
C PRO A 97 7.20 13.39 11.93
N GLY A 98 6.88 14.25 12.90
CA GLY A 98 7.14 15.69 12.83
C GLY A 98 6.09 16.51 12.07
N GLN A 99 5.04 15.89 11.52
CA GLN A 99 3.85 16.61 11.06
C GLN A 99 2.74 16.53 12.11
N ASP A 100 2.20 17.69 12.47
CA ASP A 100 1.07 17.79 13.40
C ASP A 100 -0.28 17.82 12.67
N MET A 101 -0.25 18.23 11.40
CA MET A 101 -1.44 18.44 10.59
C MET A 101 -1.17 18.09 9.12
N VAL A 102 -2.16 17.52 8.45
CA VAL A 102 -2.09 17.28 7.00
C VAL A 102 -3.46 17.40 6.36
N LEU A 103 -3.54 18.23 5.32
CA LEU A 103 -4.73 18.38 4.48
C LEU A 103 -4.61 17.47 3.25
N ARG A 104 -5.68 16.72 2.95
CA ARG A 104 -5.73 15.77 1.84
C ARG A 104 -7.01 15.98 1.05
N SER A 105 -6.90 16.07 -0.28
CA SER A 105 -8.07 15.90 -1.13
C SER A 105 -8.43 14.43 -1.23
N GLU A 106 -9.72 14.12 -1.25
CA GLU A 106 -10.20 12.75 -1.43
C GLU A 106 -9.90 12.23 -2.85
N LYS A 107 -10.00 13.14 -3.84
CA LYS A 107 -9.74 12.86 -5.24
C LYS A 107 -8.72 13.86 -5.80
N VAL A 108 -8.02 13.42 -6.84
CA VAL A 108 -7.11 14.28 -7.61
C VAL A 108 -7.89 15.10 -8.64
N ARG A 109 -9.06 14.61 -9.06
CA ARG A 109 -9.94 15.26 -10.03
C ARG A 109 -11.38 15.12 -9.56
N TYR A 110 -12.11 16.21 -9.64
CA TYR A 110 -13.54 16.29 -9.36
C TYR A 110 -14.25 16.69 -10.66
N ALA A 111 -15.48 16.23 -10.84
CA ALA A 111 -16.34 16.78 -11.88
C ALA A 111 -16.74 18.23 -11.54
N THR A 112 -17.16 19.00 -12.53
CA THR A 112 -17.49 20.43 -12.35
C THR A 112 -18.66 20.67 -11.39
N ASP A 113 -19.56 19.71 -11.26
CA ASP A 113 -20.74 19.70 -10.40
C ASP A 113 -20.56 18.87 -9.12
N GLU A 114 -19.38 18.30 -8.90
CA GLU A 114 -19.09 17.47 -7.74
C GLU A 114 -18.58 18.33 -6.57
N PRO A 115 -19.17 18.22 -5.37
CA PRO A 115 -18.66 18.93 -4.20
C PRO A 115 -17.24 18.46 -3.86
N VAL A 116 -16.31 19.41 -3.74
CA VAL A 116 -14.93 19.12 -3.37
C VAL A 116 -14.86 18.87 -1.87
N SER A 117 -14.45 17.66 -1.48
CA SER A 117 -14.23 17.28 -0.09
C SER A 117 -12.74 17.09 0.19
N ALA A 118 -12.26 17.65 1.31
CA ALA A 118 -10.90 17.47 1.80
C ALA A 118 -10.94 17.00 3.26
N LEU A 119 -10.01 16.10 3.61
CA LEU A 119 -9.81 15.59 4.95
C LEU A 119 -8.62 16.30 5.59
N LEU A 120 -8.86 16.95 6.73
CA LEU A 120 -7.81 17.43 7.60
C LEU A 120 -7.58 16.41 8.71
N LEU A 121 -6.38 15.83 8.74
CA LEU A 121 -5.92 14.99 9.84
C LEU A 121 -5.06 15.84 10.77
N MET A 122 -5.36 15.79 12.07
CA MET A 122 -4.61 16.50 13.11
C MET A 122 -4.23 15.51 14.21
N ARG A 123 -3.06 15.72 14.80
CA ARG A 123 -2.64 14.99 16.01
C ARG A 123 -3.49 15.44 17.19
N GLU A 124 -3.80 14.54 18.11
CA GLU A 124 -4.71 14.84 19.23
C GLU A 124 -4.16 15.89 20.21
N ASP A 125 -2.85 15.95 20.35
CA ASP A 125 -2.08 16.93 21.13
C ASP A 125 -1.78 18.22 20.36
N ALA A 126 -2.05 18.28 19.05
CA ALA A 126 -2.06 19.55 18.31
C ALA A 126 -3.25 20.37 18.81
N SER A 127 -2.96 21.47 19.52
CA SER A 127 -3.95 22.27 20.24
C SER A 127 -5.20 22.56 19.39
N ARG A 128 -6.40 22.41 19.98
CA ARG A 128 -7.68 22.70 19.28
C ARG A 128 -7.81 24.15 18.80
N ASP A 129 -7.02 25.07 19.36
CA ASP A 129 -6.92 26.46 18.89
C ASP A 129 -6.16 26.63 17.56
N ALA A 130 -5.64 25.54 16.98
CA ALA A 130 -4.87 25.53 15.74
C ALA A 130 -5.63 24.93 14.54
N VAL A 131 -6.98 24.91 14.55
CA VAL A 131 -7.71 24.56 13.31
C VAL A 131 -7.36 25.61 12.25
N PRO A 132 -6.77 25.22 11.10
CA PRO A 132 -6.23 26.15 10.13
C PRO A 132 -7.37 26.73 9.30
N ALA A 133 -7.25 28.00 8.90
CA ALA A 133 -8.09 28.53 7.84
C ALA A 133 -7.78 27.79 6.54
N VAL A 134 -8.81 27.31 5.85
CA VAL A 134 -8.68 26.63 4.56
C VAL A 134 -9.06 27.62 3.47
N GLU A 135 -8.13 27.90 2.55
CA GLU A 135 -8.35 28.75 1.39
C GLU A 135 -8.27 27.93 0.11
N LEU A 136 -9.23 28.13 -0.80
CA LEU A 136 -9.21 27.54 -2.13
C LEU A 136 -8.61 28.57 -3.11
N THR A 137 -7.60 28.19 -3.89
CA THR A 137 -7.01 29.08 -4.91
C THR A 137 -7.14 28.47 -6.30
N ASP A 138 -7.38 29.32 -7.29
CA ASP A 138 -7.35 28.90 -8.70
C ASP A 138 -5.91 28.83 -9.25
N SER A 139 -5.77 28.41 -10.52
CA SER A 139 -4.46 28.33 -11.18
C SER A 139 -3.76 29.68 -11.39
N SER A 140 -4.48 30.79 -11.21
CA SER A 140 -3.93 32.16 -11.25
C SER A 140 -3.51 32.66 -9.86
N GLY A 141 -3.72 31.85 -8.81
CA GLY A 141 -3.41 32.19 -7.42
C GLY A 141 -4.47 33.06 -6.75
N LYS A 142 -5.65 33.23 -7.36
CA LYS A 142 -6.75 34.00 -6.79
C LYS A 142 -7.51 33.13 -5.78
N THR A 143 -7.67 33.62 -4.55
CA THR A 143 -8.49 32.96 -3.53
C THR A 143 -9.96 33.01 -3.93
N ILE A 144 -10.58 31.84 -3.99
CA ILE A 144 -12.00 31.63 -4.22
C ILE A 144 -12.66 31.62 -2.84
N ASN A 145 -13.45 32.64 -2.53
CA ASN A 145 -14.28 32.62 -1.32
C ASN A 145 -15.27 31.47 -1.46
N THR A 146 -15.18 30.54 -0.51
CA THR A 146 -16.05 29.36 -0.40
C THR A 146 -17.32 29.73 0.35
#